data_AF-A0A8S3HAP3-F1
#
_entry.id   AF-A0A8S3HAP3-F1
#
_cell.length_a   1.000
_cell.length_b   1.000
_cell.length_c   1.000
_cell.angle_alpha   90.00
_cell.angle_beta   90.00
_cell.angle_gamma   90.00
#
_symmetry.space_group_name_H-M   'P 1'
#
loop_
_entity.id
_entity.type
_entity.pdbx_description
1 polymer ?
#
loop_
_entity_poly.entity_id
_entity_poly.type
_entity_poly.pdbx_seq_one_letter_code
_entity_poly.pdbx_strand_id
1 'polypeptide(L)'
;MMFGILSFFLLFSLCCSRRLPKVQQPDPECDYNITQLIQSKGYPWEEHKVTTADGYILGVFRIPHGRNASSTTPGRPVLLQHGLLDSATSWVINFPEQSLGFILA
;
A
#
# COMPACT_ATOMS: atom_id res chain seq x y z
N MET A 1 33.96 32.03 -40.86
CA MET A 1 34.38 31.41 -39.59
C MET A 1 33.51 31.76 -38.36
N MET A 2 32.43 32.56 -38.48
CA MET A 2 31.70 33.08 -37.31
C MET A 2 30.34 32.38 -37.02
N PHE A 3 29.84 31.52 -37.92
CA PHE A 3 28.55 30.83 -37.76
C PHE A 3 28.65 29.46 -37.06
N GLY A 4 29.83 28.83 -37.06
CA GLY A 4 30.02 27.52 -36.42
C GLY A 4 30.09 27.57 -34.88
N ILE A 5 30.46 28.71 -34.32
CA ILE A 5 30.67 28.87 -32.88
C ILE A 5 29.33 29.05 -32.15
N LEU A 6 28.35 29.72 -32.78
CA LEU A 6 27.02 29.97 -32.22
C LEU A 6 26.16 28.69 -32.12
N SER A 7 26.38 27.73 -33.03
CA SER A 7 25.71 26.41 -33.00
C SER A 7 26.24 25.52 -31.86
N PHE A 8 27.52 25.66 -31.49
CA PHE A 8 28.13 24.89 -30.41
C PHE A 8 27.64 25.33 -29.02
N PHE A 9 27.35 26.63 -28.84
CA PHE A 9 26.82 27.15 -27.57
C PHE A 9 25.35 26.76 -27.31
N LEU A 10 24.52 26.61 -28.35
CA LEU A 10 23.11 26.19 -28.19
C LEU A 10 22.97 24.71 -27.78
N LEU A 11 23.89 23.85 -28.22
CA LEU A 11 23.91 22.43 -27.82
C LEU A 11 24.41 22.22 -26.38
N PHE A 12 25.25 23.11 -25.85
CA PHE A 12 25.74 23.04 -24.47
C PHE A 12 24.69 23.49 -23.45
N SER A 13 23.83 24.46 -23.81
CA SER A 13 22.73 24.93 -22.96
C SER A 13 21.64 23.87 -22.75
N LEU A 14 21.38 23.02 -23.75
CA LEU A 14 20.41 21.92 -23.63
C LEU A 14 20.92 20.75 -22.77
N CYS A 15 22.24 20.58 -22.62
CA CYS A 15 22.81 19.47 -21.85
C CYS A 15 22.82 19.72 -20.33
N CYS A 16 22.64 20.97 -19.89
CA CYS A 16 22.67 21.36 -18.48
C CYS A 16 21.29 21.59 -17.83
N SER A 17 20.17 21.24 -18.50
CA SER A 17 18.89 21.06 -17.80
C SER A 17 18.77 19.64 -17.25
N ARG A 18 19.70 19.24 -16.38
CA ARG A 18 19.46 18.08 -15.51
C ARG A 18 18.36 18.50 -14.53
N ARG A 19 17.10 18.14 -14.80
CA ARG A 19 16.06 18.17 -13.76
C ARG A 19 16.62 17.36 -12.60
N LEU A 20 16.78 18.00 -11.44
CA LEU A 20 17.03 17.27 -10.21
C LEU A 20 15.96 16.18 -10.09
N PRO A 21 16.30 14.95 -9.65
CA PRO A 21 15.28 13.96 -9.36
C PRO A 21 14.27 14.63 -8.43
N LYS A 22 13.02 14.74 -8.88
CA LYS A 22 11.94 15.25 -8.04
C LYS A 22 11.99 14.40 -6.78
N VAL A 23 12.15 15.02 -5.61
CA VAL A 23 11.99 14.30 -4.34
C VAL A 23 10.61 13.67 -4.42
N GLN A 24 10.60 12.33 -4.51
CA GLN A 24 9.37 11.56 -4.57
C GLN A 24 8.63 11.92 -3.28
N GLN A 25 7.41 12.46 -3.42
CA GLN A 25 6.58 12.66 -2.24
C GLN A 25 6.41 11.30 -1.56
N PRO A 26 6.45 11.23 -0.22
CA PRO A 26 6.21 9.99 0.50
C PRO A 26 4.91 9.35 0.03
N ASP A 27 4.87 8.02 -0.01
CA ASP A 27 3.62 7.31 -0.27
C ASP A 27 2.60 7.73 0.81
N PRO A 28 1.43 8.27 0.44
CA PRO A 28 0.41 8.64 1.43
C PRO A 28 -0.01 7.46 2.31
N GLU A 29 0.17 6.22 1.85
CA GLU A 29 -0.14 5.01 2.61
C GLU A 29 0.78 4.77 3.81
N CYS A 30 1.95 5.44 3.87
CA CYS A 30 2.85 5.36 5.02
C CYS A 30 2.20 5.83 6.33
N ASP A 31 1.24 6.76 6.24
CA ASP A 31 0.53 7.33 7.39
C ASP A 31 -0.83 6.66 7.63
N TYR A 32 -1.18 5.64 6.83
CA TYR A 32 -2.47 4.98 6.95
C TYR A 32 -2.46 3.96 8.08
N ASN A 33 -3.56 3.93 8.84
CA ASN A 33 -3.87 2.78 9.66
C ASN A 33 -4.35 1.59 8.78
N ILE A 34 -4.49 0.41 9.38
CA ILE A 34 -4.85 -0.79 8.62
C ILE A 34 -6.21 -0.69 7.91
N THR A 35 -7.20 -0.03 8.50
CA THR A 35 -8.53 0.08 7.88
C THR A 35 -8.50 1.01 6.67
N GLN A 36 -7.71 2.08 6.75
CA GLN A 36 -7.42 2.97 5.63
C GLN A 36 -6.64 2.25 4.52
N LEU A 37 -5.66 1.40 4.85
CA LEU A 37 -4.96 0.57 3.86
C LEU A 37 -5.91 -0.39 3.12
N ILE A 38 -6.75 -1.12 3.85
CA ILE A 38 -7.71 -2.04 3.25
C ILE A 38 -8.71 -1.29 2.35
N GLN A 39 -9.22 -0.15 2.85
CA GLN A 39 -10.15 0.69 2.12
C GLN A 39 -9.50 1.34 0.87
N SER A 40 -8.24 1.77 0.94
CA SER A 40 -7.54 2.36 -0.22
C SER A 40 -7.42 1.37 -1.38
N LYS A 41 -7.34 0.08 -1.08
CA LYS A 41 -7.31 -1.00 -2.09
C LYS A 41 -8.70 -1.46 -2.56
N GLY A 42 -9.77 -0.86 -2.04
CA GLY A 42 -11.16 -1.13 -2.43
C GLY A 42 -11.78 -2.39 -1.81
N TYR A 43 -11.22 -2.89 -0.72
CA TYR A 43 -11.77 -4.05 -0.03
C TYR A 43 -12.68 -3.62 1.14
N PRO A 44 -13.77 -4.35 1.41
CA PRO A 44 -14.54 -4.17 2.64
C PRO A 44 -13.71 -4.60 3.86
N TRP A 45 -14.00 -4.02 5.02
CA TRP A 45 -13.35 -4.39 6.27
C TRP A 45 -14.32 -4.38 7.44
N GLU A 46 -14.01 -5.22 8.43
CA GLU A 46 -14.64 -5.27 9.74
C GLU A 46 -13.53 -5.21 10.82
N GLU A 47 -13.81 -4.55 11.94
CA GLU A 47 -12.96 -4.58 13.13
C GLU A 47 -13.73 -5.26 14.26
N HIS A 48 -13.09 -6.23 14.90
CA HIS A 48 -13.61 -6.97 16.04
C HIS A 48 -12.69 -6.75 17.24
N LYS A 49 -13.28 -6.48 18.41
CA LYS A 49 -12.54 -6.38 19.68
C LYS A 49 -12.69 -7.68 20.45
N VAL A 50 -11.58 -8.38 20.65
CA VAL A 50 -11.54 -9.66 21.36
C VAL A 50 -10.88 -9.47 22.72
N THR A 51 -11.59 -9.76 23.79
CA THR A 51 -11.03 -9.71 25.15
C THR A 51 -10.45 -11.06 25.52
N THR A 52 -9.16 -11.10 25.87
CA THR A 52 -8.48 -12.31 26.34
C THR A 52 -8.88 -12.63 27.80
N ALA A 53 -8.61 -13.86 28.25
CA ALA A 53 -8.93 -14.28 29.61
C ALA A 53 -8.23 -13.46 30.71
N ASP A 54 -7.05 -12.93 30.40
CA ASP A 54 -6.24 -12.05 31.26
C ASP A 54 -6.53 -10.55 31.06
N GLY A 55 -7.53 -10.20 30.23
CA GLY A 55 -8.11 -8.85 30.16
C GLY A 55 -7.55 -7.93 29.08
N TYR A 56 -6.69 -8.41 28.18
CA TYR A 56 -6.25 -7.63 27.03
C TYR A 56 -7.34 -7.52 25.97
N ILE A 57 -7.50 -6.33 25.38
CA ILE A 57 -8.43 -6.08 24.28
C ILE A 57 -7.65 -6.07 22.96
N LEU A 58 -7.81 -7.12 22.17
CA LEU A 58 -7.14 -7.29 20.88
C LEU A 58 -8.02 -6.73 19.75
N GLY A 59 -7.43 -5.90 18.88
CA GLY A 59 -8.06 -5.50 17.62
C GLY A 59 -7.81 -6.55 16.55
N VAL A 60 -8.88 -7.17 16.04
CA VAL A 60 -8.85 -8.17 14.98
C VAL A 60 -9.54 -7.62 13.75
N PHE A 61 -8.84 -7.60 12.61
CA PHE A 61 -9.35 -7.06 11.36
C PHE A 61 -9.74 -8.19 10.41
N ARG A 62 -10.88 -8.04 9.73
CA ARG A 62 -11.40 -9.04 8.79
C ARG A 62 -11.76 -8.39 7.47
N ILE A 63 -11.33 -9.03 6.38
CA ILE A 63 -11.81 -8.75 5.02
C ILE A 63 -12.86 -9.81 4.70
N PRO A 64 -14.16 -9.48 4.68
CA PRO A 64 -15.23 -10.49 4.58
C PRO A 64 -15.33 -11.13 3.19
N HIS A 65 -14.94 -10.42 2.13
CA HIS A 65 -14.92 -10.89 0.74
C HIS A 65 -14.04 -9.99 -0.14
N GLY A 66 -13.67 -10.50 -1.31
CA GLY A 66 -12.90 -9.76 -2.30
C GLY A 66 -13.59 -8.52 -2.86
N ARG A 67 -12.80 -7.56 -3.34
CA ARG A 67 -13.27 -6.26 -3.89
C ARG A 67 -14.23 -6.35 -5.08
N ASN A 68 -14.20 -7.46 -5.82
CA ASN A 68 -15.05 -7.71 -6.99
C ASN A 68 -16.07 -8.85 -6.75
N ALA A 69 -16.23 -9.29 -5.50
CA ALA A 69 -17.11 -10.41 -5.20
C ALA A 69 -18.58 -10.01 -5.41
N SER A 70 -19.28 -10.74 -6.29
CA SER A 70 -20.73 -10.60 -6.46
C SER A 70 -21.53 -11.58 -5.59
N SER A 71 -20.87 -12.59 -5.02
CA SER A 71 -21.50 -13.60 -4.17
C SER A 71 -21.48 -13.18 -2.71
N THR A 72 -22.63 -13.27 -2.05
CA THR A 72 -22.77 -13.08 -0.59
C THR A 72 -22.45 -14.35 0.21
N THR A 73 -22.03 -15.43 -0.45
CA THR A 73 -21.72 -16.71 0.22
C THR A 73 -20.42 -16.60 1.01
N PRO A 74 -20.43 -16.84 2.33
CA PRO A 74 -19.23 -16.79 3.14
C PRO A 74 -18.21 -17.85 2.69
N GLY A 75 -16.98 -17.42 2.38
CA GLY A 75 -15.86 -18.31 2.13
C GLY A 75 -15.36 -19.02 3.40
N ARG A 76 -14.39 -19.92 3.24
CA ARG A 76 -13.74 -20.56 4.39
C ARG A 76 -12.90 -19.52 5.13
N PRO A 77 -13.07 -19.34 6.45
CA PRO A 77 -12.30 -18.36 7.21
C PRO A 77 -10.83 -18.78 7.30
N VAL A 78 -9.93 -17.82 7.15
CA VAL A 78 -8.48 -17.97 7.33
C VAL A 78 -8.00 -16.95 8.34
N LEU A 79 -7.18 -17.38 9.31
CA LEU A 79 -6.55 -16.51 10.29
C LEU A 79 -5.09 -16.28 9.92
N LEU A 80 -4.69 -15.01 9.78
CA LEU A 80 -3.32 -14.60 9.51
C LEU A 80 -2.71 -13.95 10.75
N GLN A 81 -1.71 -14.59 11.33
CA GLN A 81 -1.03 -14.13 12.55
C GLN A 81 0.34 -13.55 12.20
N HIS A 82 0.59 -12.31 12.60
CA HIS A 82 1.88 -11.63 12.38
C HIS A 82 3.00 -12.18 13.29
N GLY A 83 4.24 -11.82 12.95
CA GLY A 83 5.45 -12.22 13.69
C GLY A 83 5.83 -11.31 14.85
N LEU A 84 7.08 -11.45 15.32
CA LEU A 84 7.67 -10.63 16.37
C LEU A 84 7.91 -9.19 15.86
N LEU A 85 7.53 -8.18 16.65
CA LEU A 85 7.64 -6.74 16.31
C LEU A 85 6.89 -6.36 15.02
N ASP A 86 5.76 -7.01 14.77
CA ASP A 86 4.94 -6.83 13.58
C ASP A 86 3.46 -6.60 13.98
N SER A 87 2.59 -6.34 13.01
CA SER A 87 1.15 -6.18 13.19
C SER A 87 0.36 -6.78 12.02
N ALA A 88 -0.97 -6.70 12.08
CA ALA A 88 -1.83 -7.17 10.99
C ALA A 88 -1.60 -6.45 9.65
N THR A 89 -0.97 -5.26 9.64
CA THR A 89 -0.69 -4.50 8.42
C THR A 89 0.19 -5.25 7.42
N SER A 90 1.07 -6.14 7.88
CA SER A 90 1.98 -6.91 7.02
C SER A 90 1.27 -7.76 5.98
N TRP A 91 0.01 -8.14 6.24
CA TRP A 91 -0.80 -8.91 5.29
C TRP A 91 -1.48 -8.07 4.21
N VAL A 92 -1.43 -6.73 4.31
CA VAL A 92 -2.20 -5.79 3.47
C VAL A 92 -1.40 -4.57 3.01
N ILE A 93 -0.09 -4.50 3.27
CA ILE A 93 0.73 -3.32 3.00
C ILE A 93 1.14 -3.15 1.51
N ASN A 94 1.22 -4.24 0.75
CA ASN A 94 1.56 -4.21 -0.68
C ASN A 94 0.32 -4.11 -1.57
N PHE A 95 0.51 -4.14 -2.89
CA PHE A 95 -0.59 -4.21 -3.86
C PHE A 95 -1.49 -5.44 -3.65
N PRO A 96 -2.77 -5.40 -4.06
CA PRO A 96 -3.74 -6.50 -3.93
C PRO A 96 -3.26 -7.85 -4.44
N GLU A 97 -2.46 -7.85 -5.49
CA GLU A 97 -1.94 -9.06 -6.15
C GLU A 97 -0.67 -9.63 -5.46
N GLN A 98 -0.16 -8.94 -4.42
CA GLN A 98 1.09 -9.26 -3.72
C GLN A 98 0.90 -9.46 -2.21
N SER A 99 -0.19 -8.94 -1.66
CA SER A 99 -0.54 -9.02 -0.24
C SER A 99 -1.43 -10.24 0.01
N LEU A 100 -0.98 -11.16 0.87
CA LEU A 100 -1.69 -12.41 1.13
C LEU A 100 -3.12 -12.19 1.64
N GLY A 101 -3.36 -11.15 2.46
CA GLY A 101 -4.70 -10.83 2.96
C GLY A 101 -5.70 -10.49 1.85
N PHE A 102 -5.23 -9.86 0.77
CA PHE A 102 -6.08 -9.51 -0.38
C PHE A 102 -6.26 -10.66 -1.37
N ILE A 103 -5.25 -11.53 -1.50
CA ILE A 103 -5.30 -12.72 -2.39
C ILE A 103 -6.30 -13.76 -1.87
N LEU A 104 -6.45 -13.88 -0.55
CA LEU A 104 -7.33 -14.86 0.09
C LEU A 104 -8.79 -14.40 0.24
N ALA A 105 -9.08 -13.12 0.01
CA ALA A 105 -10.40 -12.51 0.17
C ALA A 105 -11.25 -12.58 -1.10
#